data_AF-A0AAW2F9V9-F1
#
_entry.id   AF-A0AAW2F9V9-F1
#
_cell.length_a   1.000
_cell.length_b   1.000
_cell.length_c   1.000
_cell.angle_alpha   90.00
_cell.angle_beta   90.00
_cell.angle_gamma   90.00
#
_symmetry.space_group_name_H-M   'P 1'
#
loop_
_entity.id
_entity.type
_entity.pdbx_description
1 polymer ?
#
loop_
_entity_poly.entity_id
_entity_poly.type
_entity_poly.pdbx_seq_one_letter_code
_entity_poly.pdbx_strand_id
1 'polypeptide(L)'
;MEGNNAIVTGIVRIPNNIKNEKICINFTKYIDDDEEMSTKDIYKELRLRGYQYKGLFCGLKSMSVTGTNGHIAWTSNWVSFMDNMLQMMILKQKSRSLFVPTKIGKLIIDPNCHLNLIQNCSTEERQLSVHYYKSSNVVISGGIEICGIVATPISRRQKTTNTVLEDHKFIAYRDLGTMSLQDAIRMSVHIALECCNLINIKIIEFVDDSDKVTQEDLNFPFINKILNDLPQIRHNTKLVTTHEKLLDITLPDVCITEVSKLSKDENCLIIMGLNILSKNNKKLYQQLLPLLMPQGFLITLEKINVIYDYSCLKTYELDVIVEKRINDKMFLLLRKRQKIEKVQYQIVHINNYDFLWVNELKAIINIEKKTKTNIKIILVAENFECGLLGLINCLRKESGGEMIKSIFIQDKEAPKFSLQELLYIKQLQLDLPINVLRPNHVWGSYRHFPLPLLEPKPVQNACIKQMVRWKVYFYCEINCILSIYFICIYTRYREI
;
A
#
# COMPACT_ATOMS: atom_id res chain seq x y z
N MET A 1 -35.85 19.58 15.70
CA MET A 1 -34.96 19.31 16.84
C MET A 1 -34.40 17.89 16.66
N GLU A 2 -33.17 17.63 17.08
CA GLU A 2 -32.62 16.26 17.18
C GLU A 2 -32.42 16.04 18.69
N GLY A 3 -33.30 15.26 19.30
CA GLY A 3 -33.49 15.31 20.75
C GLY A 3 -33.93 16.70 21.23
N ASN A 4 -33.27 17.25 22.25
CA ASN A 4 -33.54 18.58 22.84
C ASN A 4 -32.76 19.73 22.19
N ASN A 5 -31.93 19.48 21.17
CA ASN A 5 -31.12 20.52 20.55
C ASN A 5 -31.82 21.12 19.32
N ALA A 6 -31.84 22.45 19.24
CA ALA A 6 -32.29 23.17 18.06
C ALA A 6 -31.31 22.94 16.90
N ILE A 7 -31.82 22.44 15.76
CA ILE A 7 -31.02 22.17 14.55
C ILE A 7 -31.11 23.33 13.56
N VAL A 8 -32.33 23.85 13.34
CA VAL A 8 -32.65 24.93 12.40
C VAL A 8 -33.74 25.79 13.02
N THR A 9 -33.63 27.11 12.87
CA THR A 9 -34.64 28.10 13.27
C THR A 9 -34.92 29.04 12.11
N GLY A 10 -36.17 29.45 11.93
CA GLY A 10 -36.56 30.36 10.86
C GLY A 10 -38.02 30.75 10.92
N ILE A 11 -38.46 31.55 9.95
CA ILE A 11 -39.84 32.01 9.81
C ILE A 11 -40.40 31.47 8.50
N VAL A 12 -41.59 30.87 8.56
CA VAL A 12 -42.32 30.39 7.39
C VAL A 12 -43.65 31.13 7.31
N ARG A 13 -44.00 31.62 6.13
CA ARG A 13 -45.29 32.24 5.86
C ARG A 13 -45.77 31.91 4.45
N ILE A 14 -47.08 31.87 4.27
CA ILE A 14 -47.73 31.76 2.97
C ILE A 14 -48.04 33.18 2.49
N PRO A 15 -47.48 33.65 1.36
CA PRO A 15 -47.74 35.00 0.87
C PRO A 15 -49.11 35.10 0.18
N ASN A 16 -49.76 36.27 0.25
CA ASN A 16 -51.00 36.54 -0.47
C ASN A 16 -50.81 36.50 -2.00
N ASN A 17 -49.66 36.97 -2.49
CA ASN A 17 -49.26 36.86 -3.89
C ASN A 17 -47.76 36.54 -3.98
N ILE A 18 -47.43 35.32 -4.38
CA ILE A 18 -46.04 34.85 -4.48
C ILE A 18 -45.22 35.64 -5.50
N LYS A 19 -45.84 36.22 -6.53
CA LYS A 19 -45.13 37.04 -7.54
C LYS A 19 -44.49 38.28 -6.93
N ASN A 20 -45.11 38.85 -5.89
CA ASN A 20 -44.57 40.03 -5.19
C ASN A 20 -43.37 39.68 -4.30
N GLU A 21 -43.16 38.39 -4.02
CA GLU A 21 -42.03 37.93 -3.20
C GLU A 21 -40.78 37.66 -4.03
N LYS A 22 -40.95 37.32 -5.32
CA LYS A 22 -39.89 36.96 -6.27
C LYS A 22 -39.04 38.17 -6.65
N ILE A 23 -37.76 37.93 -6.95
CA ILE A 23 -36.86 39.00 -7.37
C ILE A 23 -37.15 39.40 -8.82
N CYS A 24 -37.14 40.70 -9.11
CA CYS A 24 -37.26 41.19 -10.48
C CYS A 24 -35.95 40.94 -11.24
N ILE A 25 -35.91 39.88 -12.04
CA ILE A 25 -34.73 39.42 -12.80
C ILE A 25 -34.29 40.46 -13.85
N ASN A 26 -35.18 41.36 -14.28
CA ASN A 26 -34.90 42.39 -15.30
C ASN A 26 -33.77 43.36 -14.91
N PHE A 27 -33.42 43.47 -13.62
CA PHE A 27 -32.33 44.32 -13.13
C PHE A 27 -31.03 43.55 -12.84
N THR A 28 -30.99 42.25 -13.13
CA THR A 28 -29.81 41.41 -12.93
C THR A 28 -29.18 41.00 -14.26
N LYS A 29 -27.85 41.09 -14.37
CA LYS A 29 -27.11 40.67 -15.56
C LYS A 29 -27.24 39.15 -15.71
N TYR A 30 -27.97 38.71 -16.73
CA TYR A 30 -28.02 37.32 -17.18
C TYR A 30 -26.68 36.98 -17.83
N ILE A 31 -26.05 35.89 -17.37
CA ILE A 31 -24.80 35.37 -17.90
C ILE A 31 -25.06 33.91 -18.25
N ASP A 32 -24.94 33.60 -19.54
CA ASP A 32 -25.14 32.28 -20.12
C ASP A 32 -23.79 31.82 -20.66
N ASP A 33 -22.94 31.34 -19.75
CA ASP A 33 -21.62 30.82 -20.10
C ASP A 33 -21.77 29.38 -20.65
N ASP A 34 -20.86 28.93 -21.51
CA ASP A 34 -20.87 27.55 -21.99
C ASP A 34 -20.77 26.54 -20.84
N GLU A 35 -21.64 25.53 -20.85
CA GLU A 35 -21.73 24.51 -19.80
C GLU A 35 -20.72 23.38 -20.01
N GLU A 36 -19.45 23.69 -19.87
CA GLU A 36 -18.33 22.80 -20.16
C GLU A 36 -18.17 21.64 -19.14
N MET A 37 -18.64 21.82 -17.90
CA MET A 37 -18.46 20.80 -16.85
C MET A 37 -19.56 19.76 -16.90
N SER A 38 -19.19 18.49 -17.10
CA SER A 38 -20.13 17.37 -17.03
C SER A 38 -20.47 17.00 -15.57
N THR A 39 -21.52 16.20 -15.39
CA THR A 39 -21.86 15.56 -14.09
C THR A 39 -20.62 14.94 -13.43
N LYS A 40 -19.78 14.23 -14.20
CA LYS A 40 -18.59 13.56 -13.65
C LYS A 40 -17.56 14.55 -13.11
N ASP A 41 -17.36 15.66 -13.81
CA ASP A 41 -16.40 16.70 -13.43
C ASP A 41 -16.85 17.44 -12.17
N ILE A 42 -18.13 17.80 -12.13
CA ILE A 42 -18.79 18.46 -11.00
C ILE A 42 -18.63 17.63 -9.72
N TYR A 43 -19.01 16.35 -9.76
CA TYR A 43 -18.98 15.49 -8.56
C TYR A 43 -17.58 14.99 -8.23
N LYS A 44 -16.64 14.96 -9.18
CA LYS A 44 -15.21 14.77 -8.90
C LYS A 44 -14.65 15.97 -8.13
N GLU A 45 -14.99 17.20 -8.52
CA GLU A 45 -14.55 18.40 -7.82
C GLU A 45 -15.12 18.46 -6.39
N LEU A 46 -16.42 18.22 -6.23
CA LEU A 46 -17.05 18.14 -4.91
C LEU A 46 -16.40 17.04 -4.05
N ARG A 47 -16.07 15.88 -4.63
CA ARG A 47 -15.37 14.80 -3.90
C ARG A 47 -13.99 15.21 -3.42
N LEU A 48 -13.25 15.99 -4.21
CA LEU A 48 -11.94 16.51 -3.81
C LEU A 48 -12.04 17.52 -2.66
N ARG A 49 -13.11 18.34 -2.63
CA ARG A 49 -13.42 19.24 -1.50
C ARG A 49 -13.86 18.49 -0.23
N GLY A 50 -14.28 17.23 -0.36
CA GLY A 50 -14.62 16.34 0.76
C GLY A 50 -16.08 15.88 0.82
N TYR A 51 -16.91 16.31 -0.14
CA TYR A 51 -18.31 15.86 -0.23
C TYR A 51 -18.40 14.43 -0.75
N GLN A 52 -19.43 13.70 -0.32
CA GLN A 52 -19.65 12.29 -0.70
C GLN A 52 -21.07 12.07 -1.20
N TYR A 53 -21.56 12.98 -2.06
CA TYR A 53 -22.88 12.89 -2.68
C TYR A 53 -23.06 11.58 -3.47
N LYS A 54 -24.27 11.02 -3.42
CA LYS A 54 -24.67 9.78 -4.09
C LYS A 54 -26.16 9.84 -4.45
N GLY A 55 -26.57 9.03 -5.44
CA GLY A 55 -27.98 8.86 -5.82
C GLY A 55 -28.60 10.18 -6.30
N LEU A 56 -29.79 10.52 -5.77
CA LEU A 56 -30.55 11.71 -6.14
C LEU A 56 -29.83 13.04 -5.85
N PHE A 57 -28.88 13.03 -4.92
CA PHE A 57 -28.03 14.18 -4.61
C PHE A 57 -26.90 14.40 -5.63
N CYS A 58 -26.82 13.55 -6.67
CA CYS A 58 -25.96 13.76 -7.84
C CYS A 58 -26.78 14.29 -9.04
N GLY A 59 -27.56 15.36 -8.83
CA GLY A 59 -28.53 15.86 -9.79
C GLY A 59 -28.02 16.94 -10.76
N LEU A 60 -26.86 17.57 -10.50
CA LEU A 60 -26.25 18.53 -11.43
C LEU A 60 -25.76 17.81 -12.70
N LYS A 61 -26.39 18.11 -13.83
CA LYS A 61 -26.11 17.46 -15.12
C LYS A 61 -24.96 18.12 -15.86
N SER A 62 -24.97 19.45 -15.87
CA SER A 62 -23.99 20.29 -16.53
C SER A 62 -23.87 21.62 -15.79
N MET A 63 -22.73 22.29 -15.94
CA MET A 63 -22.46 23.58 -15.31
C MET A 63 -21.35 24.32 -16.07
N SER A 64 -21.45 25.63 -16.13
CA SER A 64 -20.34 26.52 -16.51
C SER A 64 -19.16 26.41 -15.53
N VAL A 65 -17.94 26.62 -16.01
CA VAL A 65 -16.73 26.61 -15.15
C VAL A 65 -16.76 27.70 -14.07
N THR A 66 -17.43 28.82 -14.37
CA THR A 66 -17.64 29.95 -13.46
C THR A 66 -18.73 29.69 -12.41
N GLY A 67 -19.52 28.61 -12.58
CA GLY A 67 -20.65 28.26 -11.73
C GLY A 67 -21.77 29.31 -11.76
N THR A 68 -22.02 29.93 -12.92
CA THR A 68 -23.08 30.91 -13.14
C THR A 68 -24.37 30.29 -13.62
N ASN A 69 -24.29 29.31 -14.51
CA ASN A 69 -25.41 28.58 -15.09
C ASN A 69 -25.11 27.07 -15.20
N GLY A 70 -26.16 26.28 -15.35
CA GLY A 70 -26.12 24.83 -15.43
C GLY A 70 -27.51 24.21 -15.54
N HIS A 71 -27.57 22.88 -15.48
CA HIS A 71 -28.82 22.11 -15.46
C HIS A 71 -28.90 21.14 -14.28
N ILE A 72 -30.07 21.06 -13.64
CA ILE A 72 -30.36 20.12 -12.54
C ILE A 72 -31.46 19.17 -12.99
N ALA A 73 -31.23 17.86 -12.82
CA ALA A 73 -32.27 16.87 -13.02
C ALA A 73 -33.35 16.93 -11.95
N TRP A 74 -34.60 16.88 -12.38
CA TRP A 74 -35.78 16.82 -11.51
C TRP A 74 -36.29 15.39 -11.39
N THR A 75 -36.17 14.80 -10.20
CA THR A 75 -36.60 13.43 -9.89
C THR A 75 -37.77 13.40 -8.89
N SER A 76 -38.67 14.38 -8.97
CA SER A 76 -39.83 14.52 -8.05
C SER A 76 -39.44 14.61 -6.57
N ASN A 77 -38.23 15.08 -6.27
CA ASN A 77 -37.71 15.23 -4.90
C ASN A 77 -37.18 16.64 -4.69
N TRP A 78 -37.96 17.45 -3.98
CA TRP A 78 -37.64 18.84 -3.66
C TRP A 78 -36.35 18.99 -2.84
N VAL A 79 -36.09 18.05 -1.93
CA VAL A 79 -34.91 18.09 -1.04
C VAL A 79 -33.64 17.94 -1.85
N SER A 80 -33.55 16.91 -2.69
CA SER A 80 -32.36 16.71 -3.53
C SER A 80 -32.22 17.84 -4.56
N PHE A 81 -33.31 18.31 -5.16
CA PHE A 81 -33.26 19.40 -6.13
C PHE A 81 -32.72 20.70 -5.51
N MET A 82 -33.23 21.12 -4.35
CA MET A 82 -32.71 22.28 -3.63
C MET A 82 -31.27 22.08 -3.15
N ASP A 83 -30.90 20.87 -2.70
CA ASP A 83 -29.51 20.58 -2.34
C ASP A 83 -28.57 20.73 -3.55
N ASN A 84 -28.96 20.28 -4.75
CA ASN A 84 -28.18 20.49 -5.97
C ASN A 84 -28.00 21.99 -6.31
N MET A 85 -29.00 22.84 -6.01
CA MET A 85 -28.83 24.30 -6.11
C MET A 85 -27.80 24.84 -5.10
N LEU A 86 -27.78 24.30 -3.88
CA LEU A 86 -26.77 24.63 -2.87
C LEU A 86 -25.36 24.11 -3.25
N GLN A 87 -25.28 22.95 -3.89
CA GLN A 87 -24.02 22.39 -4.39
C GLN A 87 -23.37 23.28 -5.44
N MET A 88 -24.15 23.84 -6.38
CA MET A 88 -23.65 24.81 -7.36
C MET A 88 -23.04 26.04 -6.66
N MET A 89 -23.66 26.51 -5.59
CA MET A 89 -23.15 27.62 -4.78
C MET A 89 -21.85 27.31 -4.06
N ILE A 90 -21.73 26.09 -3.57
CA ILE A 90 -20.50 25.60 -2.95
C ILE A 90 -19.37 25.56 -3.97
N LEU A 91 -19.63 25.10 -5.19
CA LEU A 91 -18.63 24.97 -6.26
C LEU A 91 -18.01 26.32 -6.65
N LYS A 92 -18.82 27.39 -6.61
CA LYS A 92 -18.38 28.76 -6.87
C LYS A 92 -17.33 29.29 -5.88
N GLN A 93 -17.26 28.74 -4.66
CA GLN A 93 -16.25 29.17 -3.68
C GLN A 93 -14.84 28.95 -4.24
N LYS A 94 -14.02 30.00 -4.24
CA LYS A 94 -12.65 29.95 -4.78
C LYS A 94 -11.76 28.95 -4.04
N SER A 95 -11.98 28.77 -2.74
CA SER A 95 -11.24 27.79 -1.95
C SER A 95 -11.84 26.40 -2.11
N ARG A 96 -10.99 25.40 -2.36
CA ARG A 96 -11.39 23.97 -2.39
C ARG A 96 -11.56 23.35 -0.98
N SER A 97 -11.98 24.18 -0.02
CA SER A 97 -12.28 23.73 1.35
C SER A 97 -13.68 23.11 1.40
N LEU A 98 -13.95 22.33 2.46
CA LEU A 98 -15.27 21.79 2.74
C LEU A 98 -16.13 22.88 3.41
N PHE A 99 -17.26 23.22 2.80
CA PHE A 99 -18.22 24.20 3.32
C PHE A 99 -19.57 23.55 3.65
N VAL A 100 -20.28 24.10 4.63
CA VAL A 100 -21.67 23.76 4.90
C VAL A 100 -22.51 25.04 4.92
N PRO A 101 -23.70 25.06 4.33
CA PRO A 101 -24.63 26.17 4.48
C PRO A 101 -25.03 26.33 5.95
N THR A 102 -24.94 27.55 6.47
CA THR A 102 -25.31 27.88 7.85
C THR A 102 -26.44 28.90 7.96
N LYS A 103 -26.67 29.68 6.89
CA LYS A 103 -27.78 30.63 6.83
C LYS A 103 -28.30 30.74 5.41
N ILE A 104 -29.62 30.81 5.28
CA ILE A 104 -30.31 31.19 4.06
C ILE A 104 -31.12 32.44 4.39
N GLY A 105 -30.93 33.52 3.64
CA GLY A 105 -31.61 34.79 3.88
C GLY A 105 -33.09 34.73 3.53
N LYS A 106 -33.42 34.20 2.35
CA LYS A 106 -34.80 34.00 1.88
C LYS A 106 -34.86 32.78 0.97
N LEU A 107 -35.89 31.94 1.15
CA LEU A 107 -36.19 30.81 0.28
C LEU A 107 -37.63 30.97 -0.21
N ILE A 108 -37.83 31.02 -1.52
CA ILE A 108 -39.14 31.12 -2.15
C ILE A 108 -39.39 29.83 -2.92
N ILE A 109 -40.56 29.24 -2.71
CA ILE A 109 -40.98 28.00 -3.37
C ILE A 109 -42.35 28.27 -3.99
N ASP A 110 -42.42 28.21 -5.32
CA ASP A 110 -43.63 28.34 -6.13
C ASP A 110 -43.92 27.00 -6.83
N PRO A 111 -44.67 26.09 -6.17
CA PRO A 111 -44.92 24.76 -6.72
C PRO A 111 -45.67 24.79 -8.06
N ASN A 112 -46.63 25.70 -8.21
CA ASN A 112 -47.43 25.80 -9.43
C ASN A 112 -46.56 26.21 -10.63
N CYS A 113 -45.71 27.21 -10.44
CA CYS A 113 -44.74 27.61 -11.47
C CYS A 113 -43.76 26.47 -11.80
N HIS A 114 -43.24 25.77 -10.78
CA HIS A 114 -42.31 24.68 -10.98
C HIS A 114 -42.95 23.51 -11.75
N LEU A 115 -44.17 23.12 -11.39
CA LEU A 115 -44.90 22.02 -12.03
C LEU A 115 -45.26 22.34 -13.48
N ASN A 116 -45.69 23.58 -13.76
CA ASN A 116 -45.99 24.02 -15.13
C ASN A 116 -44.76 23.93 -16.05
N LEU A 117 -43.56 24.17 -15.54
CA LEU A 117 -42.32 24.08 -16.31
C LEU A 117 -41.93 22.64 -16.67
N ILE A 118 -42.39 21.64 -15.91
CA ILE A 118 -42.04 20.22 -16.12
C ILE A 118 -43.17 19.39 -16.74
N GLN A 119 -44.37 19.96 -16.91
CA GLN A 119 -45.57 19.25 -17.40
C GLN A 119 -45.37 18.61 -18.78
N ASN A 120 -44.56 19.22 -19.64
CA ASN A 120 -44.34 18.76 -21.02
C ASN A 120 -43.07 17.91 -21.21
N CYS A 121 -42.36 17.58 -20.13
CA CYS A 121 -41.11 16.81 -20.20
C CYS A 121 -41.32 15.35 -19.79
N SER A 122 -40.77 14.43 -20.59
CA SER A 122 -40.67 13.00 -20.27
C SER A 122 -39.94 12.82 -18.93
N THR A 123 -40.31 11.81 -18.14
CA THR A 123 -39.76 11.60 -16.78
C THR A 123 -38.25 11.40 -16.75
N GLU A 124 -37.64 10.91 -17.83
CA GLU A 124 -36.21 10.61 -17.92
C GLU A 124 -35.38 11.82 -18.37
N GLU A 125 -36.00 12.84 -18.98
CA GLU A 125 -35.34 14.03 -19.50
C GLU A 125 -35.66 15.30 -18.69
N ARG A 126 -36.39 15.20 -17.57
CA ARG A 126 -36.74 16.37 -16.75
C ARG A 126 -35.49 17.03 -16.18
N GLN A 127 -35.07 18.11 -16.80
CA GLN A 127 -33.97 18.95 -16.36
C GLN A 127 -34.46 20.40 -16.34
N LEU A 128 -34.02 21.13 -15.33
CA LEU A 128 -34.32 22.54 -15.19
C LEU A 128 -33.01 23.32 -15.21
N SER A 129 -32.98 24.41 -15.96
CA SER A 129 -31.86 25.32 -15.93
C SER A 129 -31.76 25.97 -14.55
N VAL A 130 -30.53 26.14 -14.06
CA VAL A 130 -30.21 26.80 -12.81
C VAL A 130 -29.27 27.96 -13.08
N HIS A 131 -29.57 29.11 -12.49
CA HIS A 131 -28.81 30.34 -12.67
C HIS A 131 -28.44 30.95 -11.33
N TYR A 132 -27.22 31.43 -11.22
CA TYR A 132 -26.72 32.17 -10.08
C TYR A 132 -26.42 33.63 -10.46
N TYR A 133 -27.11 34.53 -9.79
CA TYR A 133 -26.96 35.97 -9.95
C TYR A 133 -26.03 36.52 -8.88
N LYS A 134 -24.80 36.87 -9.30
CA LYS A 134 -23.72 37.29 -8.40
C LYS A 134 -24.01 38.60 -7.66
N SER A 135 -24.64 39.57 -8.31
CA SER A 135 -24.90 40.89 -7.71
C SER A 135 -25.92 40.83 -6.57
N SER A 136 -26.89 39.93 -6.65
CA SER A 136 -27.94 39.73 -5.65
C SER A 136 -27.66 38.55 -4.70
N ASN A 137 -26.66 37.73 -4.98
CA ASN A 137 -26.37 36.47 -4.28
C ASN A 137 -27.60 35.53 -4.24
N VAL A 138 -28.14 35.22 -5.42
CA VAL A 138 -29.38 34.46 -5.59
C VAL A 138 -29.17 33.31 -6.56
N VAL A 139 -29.68 32.13 -6.23
CA VAL A 139 -29.81 30.99 -7.15
C VAL A 139 -31.27 30.79 -7.50
N ILE A 140 -31.57 30.64 -8.78
CA ILE A 140 -32.93 30.42 -9.29
C ILE A 140 -32.94 29.18 -10.17
N SER A 141 -33.90 28.29 -9.93
CA SER A 141 -34.19 27.16 -10.82
C SER A 141 -35.65 26.72 -10.70
N GLY A 142 -36.35 26.63 -11.83
CA GLY A 142 -37.78 26.37 -11.85
C GLY A 142 -38.56 27.37 -10.98
N GLY A 143 -39.45 26.86 -10.14
CA GLY A 143 -40.18 27.68 -9.15
C GLY A 143 -39.44 27.98 -7.84
N ILE A 144 -38.11 27.79 -7.75
CA ILE A 144 -37.35 27.98 -6.50
C ILE A 144 -36.37 29.14 -6.63
N GLU A 145 -36.35 30.01 -5.62
CA GLU A 145 -35.37 31.09 -5.48
C GLU A 145 -34.70 31.01 -4.09
N ILE A 146 -33.37 30.88 -4.06
CA ILE A 146 -32.58 30.85 -2.82
C ILE A 146 -31.71 32.09 -2.75
N CYS A 147 -31.96 32.97 -1.78
CA CYS A 147 -31.30 34.26 -1.65
C CYS A 147 -30.43 34.31 -0.38
N GLY A 148 -29.25 34.92 -0.51
CA GLY A 148 -28.41 35.25 0.65
C GLY A 148 -27.88 34.02 1.39
N ILE A 149 -27.41 33.02 0.66
CA ILE A 149 -26.77 31.84 1.25
C ILE A 149 -25.44 32.24 1.87
N VAL A 150 -25.22 31.79 3.11
CA VAL A 150 -23.94 31.87 3.81
C VAL A 150 -23.48 30.44 4.07
N ALA A 151 -22.23 30.14 3.70
CA ALA A 151 -21.61 28.84 3.95
C ALA A 151 -20.32 29.04 4.75
N THR A 152 -20.10 28.20 5.76
CA THR A 152 -18.91 28.27 6.61
C THR A 152 -17.99 27.08 6.35
N PRO A 153 -16.66 27.29 6.34
CA PRO A 153 -15.71 26.20 6.16
C PRO A 153 -15.68 25.32 7.41
N ILE A 154 -15.64 24.00 7.22
CA ILE A 154 -15.53 23.02 8.29
C ILE A 154 -14.26 22.19 8.15
N SER A 155 -13.75 21.68 9.28
CA SER A 155 -12.57 20.83 9.28
C SER A 155 -12.92 19.43 8.77
N ARG A 156 -12.11 18.92 7.84
CA ARG A 156 -12.21 17.54 7.37
C ARG A 156 -11.60 16.60 8.41
N ARG A 157 -12.25 15.47 8.68
CA ARG A 157 -11.64 14.35 9.41
C ARG A 157 -10.47 13.81 8.58
N GLN A 158 -9.24 13.99 9.06
CA GLN A 158 -8.05 13.44 8.42
C GLN A 158 -8.03 11.94 8.67
N LYS A 159 -8.12 11.14 7.61
CA LYS A 159 -7.74 9.72 7.67
C LYS A 159 -6.23 9.68 7.52
N THR A 160 -5.52 9.24 8.56
CA THR A 160 -4.08 8.95 8.48
C THR A 160 -3.92 7.71 7.60
N THR A 161 -3.50 7.91 6.36
CA THR A 161 -2.99 6.84 5.49
C THR A 161 -1.48 6.75 5.70
N ASN A 162 -1.01 5.66 6.29
CA ASN A 162 0.42 5.41 6.44
C ASN A 162 0.94 4.89 5.10
N THR A 163 1.57 5.77 4.32
CA THR A 163 2.28 5.37 3.10
C THR A 163 3.68 4.91 3.48
N VAL A 164 3.99 3.65 3.19
CA VAL A 164 5.36 3.13 3.33
C VAL A 164 6.13 3.52 2.07
N LEU A 165 7.30 4.15 2.25
CA LEU A 165 8.23 4.44 1.16
C LEU A 165 9.44 3.54 1.33
N GLU A 166 9.88 2.90 0.24
CA GLU A 166 10.98 1.94 0.27
C GLU A 166 11.98 2.24 -0.85
N ASP A 167 13.25 1.96 -0.60
CA ASP A 167 14.35 1.99 -1.58
C ASP A 167 14.60 0.58 -2.14
N HIS A 168 14.88 0.48 -3.43
CA HIS A 168 15.08 -0.79 -4.15
C HIS A 168 16.55 -0.96 -4.53
N LYS A 169 17.30 -1.74 -3.74
CA LYS A 169 18.76 -1.89 -3.87
C LYS A 169 19.18 -3.34 -4.00
N PHE A 170 20.26 -3.59 -4.74
CA PHE A 170 20.87 -4.92 -4.83
C PHE A 170 21.51 -5.29 -3.50
N ILE A 171 21.23 -6.50 -3.03
CA ILE A 171 21.86 -7.10 -1.87
C ILE A 171 22.52 -8.42 -2.27
N ALA A 172 23.82 -8.49 -2.09
CA ALA A 172 24.58 -9.73 -2.23
C ALA A 172 24.19 -10.73 -1.13
N TYR A 173 24.13 -12.01 -1.46
CA TYR A 173 23.68 -13.03 -0.54
C TYR A 173 24.75 -13.47 0.47
N ARG A 174 25.98 -13.71 0.02
CA ARG A 174 27.08 -14.28 0.84
C ARG A 174 28.37 -13.47 0.70
N ASP A 175 28.27 -12.17 0.98
CA ASP A 175 29.39 -11.21 0.94
C ASP A 175 30.00 -10.94 2.33
N LEU A 176 29.43 -11.52 3.40
CA LEU A 176 29.76 -11.22 4.80
C LEU A 176 29.63 -9.73 5.16
N GLY A 177 28.89 -8.97 4.35
CA GLY A 177 28.66 -7.54 4.54
C GLY A 177 27.87 -7.27 5.82
N THR A 178 28.12 -6.11 6.42
CA THR A 178 27.41 -5.67 7.62
C THR A 178 26.01 -5.16 7.29
N MET A 179 25.00 -5.55 8.06
CA MET A 179 23.61 -5.12 7.89
C MET A 179 22.89 -5.05 9.25
N SER A 180 21.83 -4.24 9.34
CA SER A 180 20.97 -4.23 10.53
C SER A 180 20.19 -5.55 10.64
N LEU A 181 19.87 -5.99 11.87
CA LEU A 181 19.03 -7.17 12.11
C LEU A 181 17.67 -7.04 11.42
N GLN A 182 17.11 -5.84 11.46
CA GLN A 182 15.82 -5.52 10.87
C GLN A 182 15.83 -5.71 9.34
N ASP A 183 16.83 -5.20 8.65
CA ASP A 183 16.95 -5.35 7.20
C ASP A 183 17.19 -6.81 6.81
N ALA A 184 18.02 -7.54 7.58
CA ALA A 184 18.29 -8.95 7.32
C ALA A 184 17.02 -9.81 7.44
N ILE A 185 16.24 -9.64 8.52
CA ILE A 185 14.95 -10.34 8.70
C ILE A 185 13.98 -9.96 7.58
N ARG A 186 13.85 -8.67 7.24
CA ARG A 186 12.95 -8.20 6.18
C ARG A 186 13.27 -8.85 4.84
N MET A 187 14.55 -8.84 4.45
CA MET A 187 15.01 -9.48 3.24
C MET A 187 14.73 -10.99 3.26
N SER A 188 14.98 -11.67 4.37
CA SER A 188 14.72 -13.11 4.51
C SER A 188 13.25 -13.46 4.37
N VAL A 189 12.35 -12.68 4.99
CA VAL A 189 10.90 -12.82 4.83
C VAL A 189 10.52 -12.62 3.36
N HIS A 190 11.03 -11.58 2.70
CA HIS A 190 10.75 -11.34 1.28
C HIS A 190 11.23 -12.49 0.38
N ILE A 191 12.44 -13.02 0.60
CA ILE A 191 12.97 -14.20 -0.13
C ILE A 191 12.04 -15.40 0.05
N ALA A 192 11.62 -15.69 1.29
CA ALA A 192 10.78 -16.83 1.58
C ALA A 192 9.40 -16.73 0.91
N LEU A 193 8.80 -15.54 0.92
CA LEU A 193 7.51 -15.28 0.27
C LEU A 193 7.60 -15.39 -1.25
N GLU A 194 8.68 -14.89 -1.84
CA GLU A 194 8.96 -14.98 -3.29
C GLU A 194 9.07 -16.43 -3.77
N CYS A 195 9.57 -17.33 -2.91
CA CYS A 195 9.71 -18.75 -3.21
C CYS A 195 8.37 -19.51 -3.16
N CYS A 196 7.52 -19.23 -2.16
CA CYS A 196 6.38 -20.09 -1.84
C CYS A 196 5.00 -19.55 -2.23
N ASN A 197 4.86 -18.30 -2.69
CA ASN A 197 3.58 -17.72 -3.14
C ASN A 197 2.38 -17.93 -2.17
N LEU A 198 2.64 -17.93 -0.86
CA LEU A 198 1.61 -18.19 0.15
C LEU A 198 0.87 -16.91 0.55
N ILE A 199 -0.44 -17.05 0.79
CA ILE A 199 -1.29 -15.99 1.36
C ILE A 199 -1.32 -16.09 2.89
N ASN A 200 -1.44 -17.32 3.40
CA ASN A 200 -1.46 -17.60 4.84
C ASN A 200 -0.08 -18.09 5.27
N ILE A 201 0.60 -17.30 6.08
CA ILE A 201 1.96 -17.59 6.52
C ILE A 201 1.98 -17.86 8.02
N LYS A 202 2.73 -18.88 8.40
CA LYS A 202 3.06 -19.14 9.80
C LYS A 202 4.57 -18.96 9.99
N ILE A 203 4.94 -18.15 10.97
CA ILE A 203 6.33 -17.95 11.39
C ILE A 203 6.43 -18.33 12.85
N ILE A 204 7.51 -19.03 13.20
CA ILE A 204 7.86 -19.34 14.58
C ILE A 204 9.13 -18.56 14.93
N GLU A 205 9.09 -17.82 16.03
CA GLU A 205 10.29 -17.40 16.74
C GLU A 205 10.54 -18.40 17.88
N PHE A 206 11.71 -19.02 17.88
CA PHE A 206 12.09 -20.05 18.84
C PHE A 206 13.14 -19.52 19.82
N VAL A 207 12.87 -19.72 21.11
CA VAL A 207 13.76 -19.34 22.22
C VAL A 207 13.99 -20.54 23.13
N ASP A 208 15.24 -20.98 23.22
CA ASP A 208 15.66 -22.07 24.11
C ASP A 208 15.98 -21.55 25.51
N ASP A 209 15.90 -22.39 26.53
CA ASP A 209 16.29 -22.07 27.92
C ASP A 209 17.73 -21.57 28.05
N SER A 210 18.63 -22.04 27.19
CA SER A 210 20.02 -21.60 27.18
C SER A 210 20.21 -20.19 26.60
N ASP A 211 19.20 -19.65 25.92
CA ASP A 211 19.25 -18.33 25.33
C ASP A 211 18.92 -17.28 26.38
N LYS A 212 19.91 -16.43 26.71
CA LYS A 212 19.73 -15.28 27.60
C LYS A 212 18.96 -14.17 26.87
N VAL A 213 17.66 -14.36 26.67
CA VAL A 213 16.78 -13.48 25.88
C VAL A 213 15.76 -12.80 26.79
N THR A 214 15.67 -11.48 26.68
CA THR A 214 14.61 -10.68 27.33
C THR A 214 13.49 -10.37 26.34
N GLN A 215 12.39 -9.78 26.81
CA GLN A 215 11.28 -9.38 25.94
C GLN A 215 11.70 -8.37 24.85
N GLU A 216 12.69 -7.52 25.13
CA GLU A 216 13.20 -6.50 24.18
C GLU A 216 14.03 -7.12 23.05
N ASP A 217 14.57 -8.32 23.26
CA ASP A 217 15.38 -9.06 22.29
C ASP A 217 14.52 -9.85 21.28
N LEU A 218 13.21 -9.95 21.51
CA LEU A 218 12.28 -10.69 20.67
C LEU A 218 11.99 -9.96 19.34
N ASN A 219 11.96 -10.71 18.25
CA ASN A 219 11.87 -10.20 16.88
C ASN A 219 10.45 -10.27 16.31
N PHE A 220 9.51 -10.99 16.93
CA PHE A 220 8.13 -11.10 16.48
C PHE A 220 7.45 -9.75 16.22
N PRO A 221 7.64 -8.66 17.01
CA PRO A 221 6.95 -7.40 16.74
C PRO A 221 7.41 -6.81 15.41
N PHE A 222 8.69 -6.97 15.10
CA PHE A 222 9.29 -6.53 13.87
C PHE A 222 8.88 -7.42 12.68
N ILE A 223 8.81 -8.73 12.86
CA ILE A 223 8.30 -9.67 11.86
C ILE A 223 6.84 -9.34 11.51
N ASN A 224 5.98 -9.12 12.52
CA ASN A 224 4.58 -8.74 12.33
C ASN A 224 4.48 -7.40 11.59
N LYS A 225 5.34 -6.42 11.90
CA LYS A 225 5.40 -5.15 11.16
C LYS A 225 5.70 -5.37 9.68
N ILE A 226 6.72 -6.19 9.34
CA ILE A 226 7.06 -6.51 7.95
C ILE A 226 5.86 -7.13 7.24
N LEU A 227 5.19 -8.10 7.86
CA LEU A 227 4.07 -8.81 7.24
C LEU A 227 2.82 -7.91 7.09
N ASN A 228 2.60 -6.98 8.01
CA ASN A 228 1.53 -5.98 7.93
C ASN A 228 1.76 -4.93 6.82
N ASP A 229 3.02 -4.66 6.46
CA ASP A 229 3.36 -3.77 5.35
C ASP A 229 3.00 -4.41 3.98
N LEU A 230 2.81 -5.74 3.92
CA LEU A 230 2.57 -6.48 2.67
C LEU A 230 1.07 -6.65 2.38
N PRO A 231 0.60 -6.35 1.14
CA PRO A 231 -0.79 -6.48 0.79
C PRO A 231 -1.20 -7.96 0.70
N GLN A 232 -2.46 -8.25 1.07
CA GLN A 232 -3.11 -9.57 0.94
C GLN A 232 -2.48 -10.71 1.76
N ILE A 233 -1.41 -10.46 2.53
CA ILE A 233 -0.81 -11.46 3.41
C ILE A 233 -1.60 -11.56 4.72
N ARG A 234 -1.90 -12.79 5.13
CA ARG A 234 -2.40 -13.13 6.47
C ARG A 234 -1.31 -13.91 7.16
N HIS A 235 -0.98 -13.53 8.39
CA HIS A 235 0.08 -14.19 9.13
C HIS A 235 -0.32 -14.58 10.53
N ASN A 236 0.33 -15.62 11.02
CA ASN A 236 0.28 -16.05 12.41
C ASN A 236 1.71 -16.27 12.89
N THR A 237 2.16 -15.41 13.80
CA THR A 237 3.48 -15.52 14.41
C THR A 237 3.34 -16.14 15.79
N LYS A 238 4.06 -17.23 16.03
CA LYS A 238 4.08 -17.93 17.32
C LYS A 238 5.44 -17.77 17.97
N LEU A 239 5.43 -17.44 19.26
CA LEU A 239 6.62 -17.55 20.09
C LEU A 239 6.64 -18.96 20.68
N VAL A 240 7.69 -19.71 20.38
CA VAL A 240 7.86 -21.07 20.83
C VAL A 240 9.04 -21.11 21.77
N THR A 241 8.85 -21.65 22.96
CA THR A 241 9.91 -21.66 23.95
C THR A 241 9.99 -22.97 24.73
N THR A 242 11.18 -23.27 25.25
CA THR A 242 11.33 -24.22 26.35
C THR A 242 11.37 -23.52 27.72
N HIS A 243 11.41 -22.19 27.71
CA HIS A 243 11.56 -21.34 28.88
C HIS A 243 10.25 -21.11 29.62
N GLU A 244 10.11 -21.77 30.76
CA GLU A 244 8.93 -21.71 31.62
C GLU A 244 8.54 -20.27 31.98
N LYS A 245 9.51 -19.38 32.25
CA LYS A 245 9.22 -17.99 32.65
C LYS A 245 8.65 -17.12 31.51
N LEU A 246 8.85 -17.51 30.25
CA LEU A 246 8.29 -16.77 29.11
C LEU A 246 6.82 -17.16 28.87
N LEU A 247 6.35 -18.30 29.40
CA LEU A 247 4.96 -18.76 29.23
C LEU A 247 3.95 -17.91 30.01
N ASP A 248 4.39 -17.25 31.08
CA ASP A 248 3.51 -16.43 31.94
C ASP A 248 3.31 -14.99 31.41
N ILE A 249 3.99 -14.62 30.32
CA ILE A 249 3.93 -13.26 29.77
C ILE A 249 2.78 -13.15 28.77
N THR A 250 1.93 -12.13 28.93
CA THR A 250 0.92 -11.79 27.94
C THR A 250 1.49 -10.76 26.94
N LEU A 251 1.69 -11.20 25.70
CA LEU A 251 2.15 -10.35 24.60
C LEU A 251 1.00 -10.08 23.62
N PRO A 252 0.84 -8.84 23.14
CA PRO A 252 -0.17 -8.54 22.13
C PRO A 252 0.19 -9.24 20.81
N ASP A 253 -0.83 -9.77 20.14
CA ASP A 253 -0.76 -10.31 18.77
C ASP A 253 0.18 -11.53 18.57
N VAL A 254 0.58 -12.23 19.64
CA VAL A 254 1.37 -13.48 19.56
C VAL A 254 0.93 -14.51 20.58
N CYS A 255 0.80 -15.76 20.11
CA CYS A 255 0.60 -16.92 20.98
C CYS A 255 1.96 -17.47 21.44
N ILE A 256 2.15 -17.57 22.75
CA ILE A 256 3.31 -18.25 23.35
C ILE A 256 2.93 -19.72 23.57
N THR A 257 3.79 -20.62 23.09
CA THR A 257 3.57 -22.06 23.19
C THR A 257 4.85 -22.78 23.54
N GLU A 258 4.71 -23.89 24.25
CA GLU A 258 5.83 -24.78 24.55
C GLU A 258 6.12 -25.67 23.34
N VAL A 259 7.39 -25.94 23.04
CA VAL A 259 7.80 -26.79 21.90
C VAL A 259 7.11 -28.15 21.92
N SER A 260 6.94 -28.73 23.11
CA SER A 260 6.35 -30.05 23.33
C SER A 260 4.87 -30.14 22.91
N LYS A 261 4.17 -29.00 22.88
CA LYS A 261 2.73 -28.91 22.57
C LYS A 261 2.46 -28.67 21.08
N LEU A 262 3.49 -28.49 20.26
CA LEU A 262 3.35 -28.25 18.83
C LEU A 262 3.12 -29.57 18.08
N SER A 263 2.13 -29.56 17.19
CA SER A 263 1.93 -30.68 16.27
C SER A 263 2.89 -30.58 15.09
N LYS A 264 3.21 -31.72 14.48
CA LYS A 264 4.01 -31.76 13.24
C LYS A 264 3.30 -31.13 12.04
N ASP A 265 1.99 -30.85 12.16
CA ASP A 265 1.16 -30.26 11.11
C ASP A 265 1.16 -28.72 11.12
N GLU A 266 2.05 -28.08 11.89
CA GLU A 266 2.14 -26.61 11.90
C GLU A 266 2.46 -26.03 10.53
N ASN A 267 3.30 -26.70 9.73
CA ASN A 267 3.63 -26.33 8.34
C ASN A 267 4.08 -24.87 8.21
N CYS A 268 5.05 -24.46 9.03
CA CYS A 268 5.58 -23.11 9.10
C CYS A 268 6.49 -22.80 7.90
N LEU A 269 6.41 -21.55 7.42
CA LEU A 269 7.28 -21.06 6.35
C LEU A 269 8.68 -20.75 6.88
N ILE A 270 8.75 -20.08 8.04
CA ILE A 270 10.01 -19.64 8.65
C ILE A 270 10.04 -20.07 10.11
N ILE A 271 11.17 -20.62 10.54
CA ILE A 271 11.55 -20.71 11.95
C ILE A 271 12.76 -19.80 12.14
N MET A 272 12.71 -18.92 13.13
CA MET A 272 13.81 -18.05 13.53
C MET A 272 14.27 -18.42 14.93
N GLY A 273 15.58 -18.45 15.20
CA GLY A 273 16.10 -18.62 16.55
C GLY A 273 17.57 -18.26 16.69
N LEU A 274 18.12 -18.49 17.89
CA LEU A 274 19.50 -18.16 18.22
C LEU A 274 20.36 -19.43 18.34
N ASN A 275 21.57 -19.35 17.80
CA ASN A 275 22.62 -20.36 17.96
C ASN A 275 22.15 -21.79 17.60
N ILE A 276 21.24 -21.94 16.64
CA ILE A 276 20.64 -23.23 16.28
C ILE A 276 21.71 -24.21 15.79
N LEU A 277 22.65 -23.73 14.98
CA LEU A 277 23.75 -24.52 14.45
C LEU A 277 24.82 -24.80 15.50
N SER A 278 25.25 -23.77 16.22
CA SER A 278 26.33 -23.88 17.21
C SER A 278 25.97 -24.72 18.44
N LYS A 279 24.68 -24.82 18.81
CA LYS A 279 24.23 -25.73 19.87
C LYS A 279 24.41 -27.21 19.52
N ASN A 280 24.44 -27.56 18.22
CA ASN A 280 24.53 -28.93 17.70
C ASN A 280 23.65 -29.97 18.43
N ASN A 281 22.47 -29.54 18.88
CA ASN A 281 21.57 -30.39 19.66
C ASN A 281 20.66 -31.16 18.72
N LYS A 282 20.97 -32.44 18.47
CA LYS A 282 20.16 -33.32 17.61
C LYS A 282 18.68 -33.34 17.99
N LYS A 283 18.36 -33.21 19.29
CA LYS A 283 16.97 -33.14 19.80
C LYS A 283 16.25 -31.89 19.29
N LEU A 284 16.93 -30.74 19.29
CA LEU A 284 16.38 -29.46 18.83
C LEU A 284 16.05 -29.50 17.32
N TYR A 285 16.93 -30.07 16.50
CA TYR A 285 16.64 -30.28 15.08
C TYR A 285 15.47 -31.23 14.85
N GLN A 286 15.40 -32.33 15.60
CA GLN A 286 14.29 -33.28 15.54
C GLN A 286 12.95 -32.67 15.98
N GLN A 287 12.97 -31.60 16.78
CA GLN A 287 11.78 -30.87 17.20
C GLN A 287 11.39 -29.76 16.21
N LEU A 288 12.36 -28.94 15.75
CA LEU A 288 12.07 -27.77 14.92
C LEU A 288 11.87 -28.10 13.44
N LEU A 289 12.73 -28.94 12.84
CA LEU A 289 12.71 -29.18 11.40
C LEU A 289 11.42 -29.85 10.87
N PRO A 290 10.74 -30.72 11.63
CA PRO A 290 9.44 -31.24 11.21
C PRO A 290 8.33 -30.18 11.15
N LEU A 291 8.48 -29.06 11.87
CA LEU A 291 7.51 -27.96 11.83
C LEU A 291 7.64 -27.13 10.55
N LEU A 292 8.80 -27.17 9.88
CA LEU A 292 9.02 -26.49 8.60
C LEU A 292 8.34 -27.23 7.46
N MET A 293 7.67 -26.46 6.61
CA MET A 293 7.17 -26.96 5.34
C MET A 293 8.31 -27.46 4.42
N PRO A 294 8.03 -28.26 3.37
CA PRO A 294 9.05 -28.79 2.46
C PRO A 294 9.94 -27.73 1.76
N GLN A 295 9.46 -26.49 1.65
CA GLN A 295 10.19 -25.33 1.13
C GLN A 295 10.52 -24.29 2.20
N GLY A 296 10.46 -24.69 3.47
CA GLY A 296 10.61 -23.82 4.61
C GLY A 296 12.03 -23.28 4.75
N PHE A 297 12.12 -22.21 5.52
CA PHE A 297 13.34 -21.47 5.79
C PHE A 297 13.65 -21.48 7.28
N LEU A 298 14.94 -21.54 7.59
CA LEU A 298 15.46 -21.42 8.94
C LEU A 298 16.34 -20.18 9.01
N ILE A 299 15.99 -19.24 9.89
CA ILE A 299 16.81 -18.09 10.21
C ILE A 299 17.52 -18.39 11.52
N THR A 300 18.84 -18.22 11.54
CA THR A 300 19.62 -18.33 12.77
C THR A 300 20.63 -17.21 12.92
N LEU A 301 20.76 -16.72 14.14
CA LEU A 301 21.81 -15.79 14.55
C LEU A 301 22.85 -16.56 15.36
N GLU A 302 24.04 -16.72 14.77
CA GLU A 302 25.15 -17.49 15.31
C GLU A 302 26.29 -16.58 15.77
N LYS A 303 27.24 -17.11 16.55
CA LYS A 303 28.45 -16.38 16.96
C LYS A 303 29.53 -16.46 15.88
N ILE A 304 30.20 -15.33 15.58
CA ILE A 304 31.17 -15.19 14.46
C ILE A 304 32.38 -16.14 14.55
N ASN A 305 32.81 -16.54 15.76
CA ASN A 305 34.03 -17.31 15.98
C ASN A 305 33.79 -18.81 16.27
N VAL A 306 32.66 -19.35 15.83
CA VAL A 306 32.34 -20.77 15.98
C VAL A 306 32.55 -21.46 14.64
N ILE A 307 33.30 -22.56 14.64
CA ILE A 307 33.42 -23.43 13.47
C ILE A 307 32.06 -24.07 13.26
N TYR A 308 31.37 -23.68 12.18
CA TYR A 308 30.13 -24.33 11.79
C TYR A 308 30.44 -25.74 11.32
N ASP A 309 29.93 -26.72 12.05
CA ASP A 309 29.93 -28.08 11.53
C ASP A 309 28.88 -28.18 10.41
N TYR A 310 29.31 -27.87 9.19
CA TYR A 310 28.48 -28.02 7.98
C TYR A 310 28.01 -29.48 7.77
N SER A 311 28.46 -30.46 8.57
CA SER A 311 27.88 -31.80 8.58
C SER A 311 26.38 -31.77 8.89
N CYS A 312 25.93 -30.90 9.81
CA CYS A 312 24.52 -30.80 10.16
C CYS A 312 23.66 -30.29 8.98
N LEU A 313 24.17 -29.34 8.19
CA LEU A 313 23.47 -28.87 6.99
C LEU A 313 23.29 -30.01 5.97
N LYS A 314 24.29 -30.87 5.82
CA LYS A 314 24.17 -32.07 4.97
C LYS A 314 23.19 -33.08 5.55
N THR A 315 23.26 -33.36 6.85
CA THR A 315 22.37 -34.31 7.54
C THR A 315 20.90 -33.90 7.44
N TYR A 316 20.63 -32.60 7.53
CA TYR A 316 19.27 -32.05 7.54
C TYR A 316 18.83 -31.46 6.19
N GLU A 317 19.64 -31.65 5.15
CA GLU A 317 19.36 -31.20 3.79
C GLU A 317 19.04 -29.69 3.74
N LEU A 318 19.88 -28.87 4.37
CA LEU A 318 19.75 -27.41 4.41
C LEU A 318 20.82 -26.77 3.53
N ASP A 319 20.41 -25.82 2.70
CA ASP A 319 21.30 -24.98 1.89
C ASP A 319 21.34 -23.57 2.45
N VAL A 320 22.54 -23.00 2.54
CA VAL A 320 22.69 -21.60 2.94
C VAL A 320 22.23 -20.71 1.80
N ILE A 321 21.36 -19.73 2.06
CA ILE A 321 20.94 -18.74 1.09
C ILE A 321 21.70 -17.44 1.35
N VAL A 322 21.57 -16.90 2.56
CA VAL A 322 22.15 -15.60 2.95
C VAL A 322 23.14 -15.79 4.08
N GLU A 323 24.28 -15.10 4.01
CA GLU A 323 25.28 -14.96 5.06
C GLU A 323 25.64 -13.47 5.23
N LYS A 324 25.29 -12.90 6.38
CA LYS A 324 25.56 -11.49 6.71
C LYS A 324 26.14 -11.35 8.11
N ARG A 325 26.90 -10.27 8.33
CA ARG A 325 27.39 -9.90 9.66
C ARG A 325 26.43 -8.91 10.32
N ILE A 326 26.01 -9.20 11.54
CA ILE A 326 25.14 -8.33 12.35
C ILE A 326 25.81 -8.15 13.70
N ASN A 327 26.41 -6.98 13.91
CA ASN A 327 27.25 -6.70 15.08
C ASN A 327 28.35 -7.78 15.26
N ASP A 328 28.29 -8.53 16.36
CA ASP A 328 29.17 -9.63 16.75
C ASP A 328 28.61 -11.02 16.41
N LYS A 329 27.53 -11.08 15.62
CA LYS A 329 26.84 -12.30 15.20
C LYS A 329 26.86 -12.49 13.67
N MET A 330 26.76 -13.74 13.25
CA MET A 330 26.50 -14.16 11.88
C MET A 330 25.01 -14.44 11.70
N PHE A 331 24.39 -13.79 10.74
CA PHE A 331 23.03 -14.07 10.32
C PHE A 331 23.04 -15.03 9.14
N LEU A 332 22.32 -16.13 9.28
CA LEU A 332 22.17 -17.15 8.26
C LEU A 332 20.70 -17.33 7.91
N LEU A 333 20.39 -17.24 6.62
CA LEU A 333 19.13 -17.75 6.06
C LEU A 333 19.42 -19.10 5.42
N LEU A 334 18.78 -20.16 5.90
CA LEU A 334 18.90 -21.50 5.36
C LEU A 334 17.57 -21.91 4.73
N ARG A 335 17.62 -22.70 3.67
CA ARG A 335 16.44 -23.26 3.01
C ARG A 335 16.52 -24.78 3.01
N LYS A 336 15.39 -25.45 3.23
CA LYS A 336 15.29 -26.90 3.06
C LYS A 336 15.44 -27.28 1.59
N ARG A 337 16.39 -28.15 1.30
CA ARG A 337 16.65 -28.66 -0.04
C ARG A 337 15.48 -29.54 -0.47
N GLN A 338 15.02 -29.32 -1.69
CA GLN A 338 14.07 -30.22 -2.32
C GLN A 338 14.82 -31.35 -3.02
N LYS A 339 14.42 -32.60 -2.76
CA LYS A 339 14.78 -33.73 -3.61
C LYS A 339 13.95 -33.63 -4.88
N ILE A 340 14.53 -33.05 -5.92
CA ILE A 340 13.85 -32.97 -7.21
C ILE A 340 14.36 -34.10 -8.10
N GLU A 341 13.55 -35.16 -8.23
CA GLU A 341 13.86 -36.27 -9.11
C GLU A 341 13.54 -35.88 -10.57
N LYS A 342 14.53 -35.98 -11.46
CA LYS A 342 14.46 -35.75 -12.91
C LYS A 342 13.75 -34.43 -13.31
N VAL A 343 14.40 -33.30 -13.06
CA VAL A 343 13.97 -32.00 -13.61
C VAL A 343 14.43 -31.86 -15.05
N GLN A 344 13.49 -31.52 -15.95
CA GLN A 344 13.84 -31.04 -17.27
C GLN A 344 13.86 -29.51 -17.25
N TYR A 345 15.02 -28.92 -17.57
CA TYR A 345 15.14 -27.47 -17.68
C TYR A 345 14.86 -27.02 -19.11
N GLN A 346 14.02 -26.00 -19.27
CA GLN A 346 13.81 -25.28 -20.52
C GLN A 346 14.36 -23.87 -20.37
N ILE A 347 15.26 -23.48 -21.27
CA ILE A 347 15.98 -22.21 -21.19
C ILE A 347 15.38 -21.27 -22.22
N VAL A 348 14.96 -20.09 -21.78
CA VAL A 348 14.44 -19.04 -22.68
C VAL A 348 15.31 -17.81 -22.50
N HIS A 349 16.01 -17.43 -23.57
CA HIS A 349 16.84 -16.23 -23.58
C HIS A 349 15.98 -15.01 -23.90
N ILE A 350 15.98 -14.04 -22.98
CA ILE A 350 15.22 -12.80 -23.12
C ILE A 350 16.11 -11.77 -23.80
N ASN A 351 15.57 -11.20 -24.87
CA ASN A 351 16.14 -10.05 -25.54
C ASN A 351 15.07 -8.95 -25.69
N ASN A 352 15.52 -7.72 -25.91
CA ASN A 352 14.65 -6.54 -26.03
C ASN A 352 14.34 -6.15 -27.48
N TYR A 353 14.81 -6.93 -28.47
CA TYR A 353 14.75 -6.57 -29.88
C TYR A 353 13.62 -7.30 -30.60
N ASP A 354 13.53 -8.61 -30.41
CA ASP A 354 12.48 -9.47 -30.93
C ASP A 354 11.78 -10.17 -29.76
N PHE A 355 10.51 -9.84 -29.53
CA PHE A 355 9.72 -10.45 -28.44
C PHE A 355 9.27 -11.88 -28.77
N LEU A 356 9.99 -12.60 -29.64
CA LEU A 356 9.65 -13.95 -30.08
C LEU A 356 9.74 -14.96 -28.94
N TRP A 357 10.63 -14.74 -27.98
CA TRP A 357 10.77 -15.51 -26.76
C TRP A 357 9.46 -15.56 -25.93
N VAL A 358 8.56 -14.59 -26.08
CA VAL A 358 7.24 -14.61 -25.42
C VAL A 358 6.38 -15.74 -25.97
N ASN A 359 6.43 -15.97 -27.29
CA ASN A 359 5.67 -17.04 -27.93
C ASN A 359 6.24 -18.41 -27.58
N GLU A 360 7.57 -18.52 -27.52
CA GLU A 360 8.26 -19.70 -27.01
C GLU A 360 7.85 -20.03 -25.57
N LEU A 361 7.89 -19.03 -24.67
CA LEU A 361 7.47 -19.17 -23.28
C LEU A 361 6.02 -19.66 -23.17
N LYS A 362 5.09 -19.07 -23.94
CA LYS A 362 3.69 -19.51 -23.99
C LYS A 362 3.56 -20.96 -24.47
N ALA A 363 4.33 -21.36 -25.48
CA ALA A 363 4.31 -22.73 -25.98
C ALA A 363 4.78 -23.73 -24.91
N ILE A 364 5.87 -23.43 -24.20
CA ILE A 364 6.40 -24.27 -23.12
C ILE A 364 5.38 -24.42 -21.99
N ILE A 365 4.79 -23.32 -21.52
CA ILE A 365 3.76 -23.33 -20.46
C ILE A 365 2.55 -24.16 -20.88
N ASN A 366 2.12 -24.06 -22.15
CA ASN A 366 1.00 -24.84 -22.66
C ASN A 366 1.29 -26.34 -22.75
N ILE A 367 2.53 -26.72 -23.07
CA ILE A 367 2.97 -28.13 -23.09
C ILE A 367 2.97 -28.70 -21.66
N GLU A 368 3.50 -27.94 -20.70
CA GLU A 368 3.59 -28.37 -19.31
C GLU A 368 2.20 -28.54 -18.68
N LYS A 369 1.26 -27.62 -18.94
CA LYS A 369 -0.16 -27.76 -18.58
C LYS A 369 -0.83 -29.03 -19.13
N LYS A 370 -0.48 -29.46 -20.35
CA LYS A 370 -1.05 -30.64 -21.00
C LYS A 370 -0.42 -31.95 -20.52
N THR A 371 0.90 -31.96 -20.31
CA THR A 371 1.68 -33.17 -20.08
C THR A 371 1.95 -33.46 -18.60
N LYS A 372 1.75 -32.47 -17.71
CA LYS A 372 2.08 -32.55 -16.27
C LYS A 372 3.51 -33.04 -16.01
N THR A 373 4.43 -32.69 -16.91
CA THR A 373 5.85 -32.99 -16.79
C THR A 373 6.49 -32.01 -15.80
N ASN A 374 7.46 -32.47 -15.00
CA ASN A 374 8.17 -31.64 -14.02
C ASN A 374 9.22 -30.75 -14.72
N ILE A 375 8.76 -29.83 -15.56
CA ILE A 375 9.60 -28.89 -16.30
C ILE A 375 9.86 -27.65 -15.42
N LYS A 376 11.11 -27.20 -15.37
CA LYS A 376 11.47 -25.88 -14.81
C LYS A 376 11.93 -24.96 -15.93
N ILE A 377 11.34 -23.77 -16.00
CA ILE A 377 11.67 -22.78 -17.03
C ILE A 377 12.67 -21.79 -16.43
N ILE A 378 13.80 -21.57 -17.11
CA ILE A 378 14.81 -20.59 -16.73
C ILE A 378 14.80 -19.47 -17.77
N LEU A 379 14.34 -18.30 -17.33
CA LEU A 379 14.44 -17.05 -18.08
C LEU A 379 15.82 -16.45 -17.88
N VAL A 380 16.58 -16.26 -18.95
CA VAL A 380 17.95 -15.73 -18.89
C VAL A 380 18.00 -14.36 -19.54
N ALA A 381 18.45 -13.35 -18.83
CA ALA A 381 18.76 -12.04 -19.39
C ALA A 381 20.22 -11.67 -19.12
N GLU A 382 20.89 -11.16 -20.16
CA GLU A 382 22.28 -10.68 -20.10
C GLU A 382 22.37 -9.16 -20.39
N ASN A 383 21.26 -8.53 -20.79
CA ASN A 383 21.19 -7.08 -21.07
C ASN A 383 20.72 -6.30 -19.82
N PHE A 384 21.47 -5.26 -19.44
CA PHE A 384 21.17 -4.36 -18.32
C PHE A 384 19.82 -3.64 -18.47
N GLU A 385 19.40 -3.32 -19.69
CA GLU A 385 18.15 -2.60 -19.95
C GLU A 385 16.95 -3.55 -20.01
N CYS A 386 16.93 -4.61 -19.21
CA CYS A 386 15.88 -5.63 -19.24
C CYS A 386 14.90 -5.49 -18.07
N GLY A 387 13.60 -5.51 -18.38
CA GLY A 387 12.51 -5.53 -17.39
C GLY A 387 12.26 -6.89 -16.72
N LEU A 388 13.21 -7.83 -16.76
CA LEU A 388 13.05 -9.22 -16.30
C LEU A 388 12.56 -9.31 -14.85
N LEU A 389 13.08 -8.48 -13.95
CA LEU A 389 12.69 -8.49 -12.53
C LEU A 389 11.21 -8.13 -12.33
N GLY A 390 10.70 -7.18 -13.10
CA GLY A 390 9.27 -6.85 -13.10
C GLY A 390 8.42 -7.96 -13.71
N LEU A 391 8.89 -8.54 -14.81
CA LEU A 391 8.21 -9.62 -15.52
C LEU A 391 8.06 -10.89 -14.66
N ILE A 392 9.14 -11.35 -14.03
CA ILE A 392 9.11 -12.59 -13.23
C ILE A 392 8.16 -12.46 -12.04
N ASN A 393 8.08 -11.27 -11.42
CA ASN A 393 7.15 -10.98 -10.33
C ASN A 393 5.67 -11.12 -10.77
N CYS A 394 5.36 -10.83 -12.03
CA CYS A 394 4.03 -11.02 -12.59
C CYS A 394 3.79 -12.50 -12.94
N LEU A 395 4.70 -13.12 -13.70
CA LEU A 395 4.55 -14.50 -14.16
C LEU A 395 4.42 -15.50 -13.01
N ARG A 396 5.14 -15.27 -11.91
CA ARG A 396 5.06 -16.15 -10.73
C ARG A 396 3.72 -16.09 -10.00
N LYS A 397 2.91 -15.04 -10.22
CA LYS A 397 1.55 -14.95 -9.66
C LYS A 397 0.50 -15.66 -10.54
N GLU A 398 0.89 -16.15 -11.71
CA GLU A 398 0.01 -16.93 -12.59
C GLU A 398 -0.03 -18.41 -12.17
N SER A 399 -1.04 -19.14 -12.66
CA SER A 399 -1.17 -20.57 -12.41
C SER A 399 -0.01 -21.35 -13.02
N GLY A 400 0.72 -22.09 -12.18
CA GLY A 400 1.96 -22.79 -12.56
C GLY A 400 3.22 -21.91 -12.50
N GLY A 401 3.11 -20.61 -12.21
CA GLY A 401 4.24 -19.68 -12.22
C GLY A 401 5.43 -20.08 -11.32
N GLU A 402 5.22 -20.95 -10.33
CA GLU A 402 6.25 -21.53 -9.47
C GLU A 402 7.39 -22.23 -10.26
N MET A 403 7.07 -22.80 -11.43
CA MET A 403 8.05 -23.47 -12.31
C MET A 403 9.06 -22.51 -12.95
N ILE A 404 8.74 -21.21 -12.99
CA ILE A 404 9.51 -20.19 -13.69
C ILE A 404 10.52 -19.57 -12.73
N LYS A 405 11.79 -19.58 -13.17
CA LYS A 405 12.93 -18.96 -12.51
C LYS A 405 13.57 -17.95 -13.45
N SER A 406 14.32 -17.03 -12.87
CA SER A 406 15.09 -16.04 -13.60
C SER A 406 16.56 -16.06 -13.19
N ILE A 407 17.41 -15.88 -14.20
CA ILE A 407 18.84 -15.59 -14.05
C ILE A 407 19.11 -14.29 -14.81
N PHE A 408 19.47 -13.26 -14.07
CA PHE A 408 19.85 -11.97 -14.62
C PHE A 408 21.36 -11.77 -14.44
N ILE A 409 22.10 -11.89 -15.54
CA ILE A 409 23.55 -11.75 -15.56
C ILE A 409 23.87 -10.29 -15.86
N GLN A 410 24.34 -9.58 -14.83
CA GLN A 410 24.84 -8.20 -14.93
C GLN A 410 26.38 -8.15 -14.83
N ASP A 411 27.04 -9.30 -14.69
CA ASP A 411 28.49 -9.40 -14.74
C ASP A 411 28.94 -9.60 -16.19
N LYS A 412 29.64 -8.60 -16.75
CA LYS A 412 30.12 -8.65 -18.15
C LYS A 412 31.28 -9.64 -18.33
N GLU A 413 31.96 -10.01 -17.26
CA GLU A 413 33.09 -10.94 -17.27
C GLU A 413 32.66 -12.39 -16.98
N ALA A 414 31.41 -12.60 -16.59
CA ALA A 414 30.88 -13.94 -16.36
C ALA A 414 30.76 -14.74 -17.67
N PRO A 415 30.98 -16.07 -17.62
CA PRO A 415 30.74 -16.93 -18.78
C PRO A 415 29.26 -16.87 -19.20
N LYS A 416 28.98 -17.07 -20.49
CA LYS A 416 27.59 -17.18 -20.98
C LYS A 416 26.82 -18.23 -20.20
N PHE A 417 25.52 -18.01 -20.02
CA PHE A 417 24.70 -18.96 -19.27
C PHE A 417 24.77 -20.38 -19.87
N SER A 418 25.02 -21.37 -19.01
CA SER A 418 25.03 -22.78 -19.37
C SER A 418 24.72 -23.66 -18.15
N LEU A 419 24.01 -24.76 -18.38
CA LEU A 419 23.74 -25.78 -17.36
C LEU A 419 24.95 -26.68 -17.05
N GLN A 420 26.08 -26.50 -17.75
CA GLN A 420 27.33 -27.21 -17.50
C GLN A 420 28.27 -26.40 -16.60
N GLU A 421 28.05 -25.08 -16.51
CA GLU A 421 28.89 -24.18 -15.74
C GLU A 421 28.57 -24.24 -14.25
N LEU A 422 29.58 -24.56 -13.44
CA LEU A 422 29.43 -24.74 -11.99
C LEU A 422 28.92 -23.49 -11.28
N LEU A 423 29.25 -22.30 -11.81
CA LEU A 423 28.77 -21.01 -11.29
C LEU A 423 27.24 -20.94 -11.25
N TYR A 424 26.58 -21.39 -12.33
CA TYR A 424 25.12 -21.34 -12.45
C TYR A 424 24.44 -22.53 -11.80
N ILE A 425 25.01 -23.74 -11.93
CA ILE A 425 24.43 -24.96 -11.32
C ILE A 425 24.32 -24.81 -9.81
N LYS A 426 25.39 -24.35 -9.15
CA LYS A 426 25.39 -24.15 -7.69
C LYS A 426 24.29 -23.19 -7.24
N GLN A 427 24.04 -22.13 -8.01
CA GLN A 427 22.98 -21.17 -7.71
C GLN A 427 21.59 -21.78 -7.96
N LEU A 428 21.40 -22.49 -9.07
CA LEU A 428 20.13 -23.14 -9.42
C LEU A 428 19.71 -24.22 -8.41
N GLN A 429 20.67 -24.88 -7.76
CA GLN A 429 20.44 -25.85 -6.67
C GLN A 429 19.76 -25.23 -5.44
N LEU A 430 19.96 -23.93 -5.20
CA LEU A 430 19.27 -23.19 -4.12
C LEU A 430 17.77 -22.98 -4.41
N ASP A 431 17.34 -23.30 -5.63
CA ASP A 431 15.96 -23.26 -6.10
C ASP A 431 15.30 -21.88 -5.99
N LEU A 432 16.10 -20.81 -5.99
CA LEU A 432 15.57 -19.45 -5.87
C LEU A 432 14.90 -19.01 -7.18
N PRO A 433 13.78 -18.26 -7.10
CA PRO A 433 13.06 -17.78 -8.27
C PRO A 433 13.76 -16.62 -8.98
N ILE A 434 14.43 -15.74 -8.23
CA ILE A 434 15.14 -14.59 -8.75
C ILE A 434 16.62 -14.67 -8.38
N ASN A 435 17.48 -14.70 -9.39
CA ASN A 435 18.92 -14.81 -9.24
C ASN A 435 19.57 -13.70 -10.07
N VAL A 436 20.25 -12.78 -9.41
CA VAL A 436 21.00 -11.71 -10.07
C VAL A 436 22.48 -11.92 -9.83
N LEU A 437 23.26 -11.99 -10.91
CA LEU A 437 24.72 -12.06 -10.86
C LEU A 437 25.29 -10.66 -11.11
N ARG A 438 25.94 -10.09 -10.09
CA ARG A 438 26.68 -8.81 -10.19
C ARG A 438 28.17 -9.07 -10.47
N PRO A 439 28.91 -8.04 -10.90
CA PRO A 439 30.36 -8.12 -11.11
C PRO A 439 31.11 -8.81 -9.96
N ASN A 440 32.19 -9.50 -10.30
CA ASN A 440 32.97 -10.37 -9.39
C ASN A 440 32.22 -11.63 -8.96
N HIS A 441 31.34 -12.15 -9.83
CA HIS A 441 30.58 -13.38 -9.59
C HIS A 441 29.72 -13.36 -8.31
N VAL A 442 29.19 -12.19 -7.96
CA VAL A 442 28.42 -12.00 -6.72
C VAL A 442 26.94 -12.25 -6.97
N TRP A 443 26.41 -13.32 -6.38
CA TRP A 443 24.97 -13.62 -6.41
C TRP A 443 24.19 -12.80 -5.38
N GLY A 444 23.01 -12.35 -5.78
CA GLY A 444 22.10 -11.61 -4.92
C GLY A 444 20.73 -11.40 -5.56
N SER A 445 19.99 -10.45 -5.00
CA SER A 445 18.72 -9.96 -5.54
C SER A 445 18.50 -8.51 -5.17
N TYR A 446 17.63 -7.83 -5.90
CA TYR A 446 17.17 -6.50 -5.50
C TYR A 446 16.06 -6.62 -4.45
N ARG A 447 16.16 -5.80 -3.40
CA ARG A 447 15.29 -5.86 -2.23
C ARG A 447 14.83 -4.48 -1.83
N HIS A 448 13.59 -4.41 -1.34
CA HIS A 448 12.98 -3.20 -0.83
C HIS A 448 13.24 -3.03 0.67
N PHE A 449 13.69 -1.83 1.06
CA PHE A 449 13.91 -1.46 2.45
C PHE A 449 13.24 -0.12 2.75
N PRO A 450 12.61 0.06 3.93
CA PRO A 450 11.98 1.31 4.30
C PRO A 450 12.97 2.47 4.21
N LEU A 451 12.52 3.60 3.64
CA LEU A 451 13.28 4.82 3.74
C LEU A 451 13.39 5.25 5.21
N PRO A 452 14.57 5.70 5.65
CA PRO A 452 14.70 6.26 6.98
C PRO A 452 13.77 7.45 7.14
N LEU A 453 13.34 7.70 8.36
CA LEU A 453 12.61 8.92 8.67
C LEU A 453 13.45 10.13 8.27
N LEU A 454 12.80 11.14 7.69
CA LEU A 454 13.49 12.36 7.32
C LEU A 454 14.01 13.04 8.59
N GLU A 455 15.32 13.10 8.72
CA GLU A 455 15.99 13.83 9.79
C GLU A 455 15.94 15.34 9.48
N PRO A 456 15.69 16.21 10.47
CA PRO A 456 15.81 17.64 10.32
C PRO A 456 17.22 18.01 9.86
N LYS A 457 17.32 18.76 8.77
CA LYS A 457 18.60 19.30 8.28
C LYS A 457 18.61 20.82 8.43
N PRO A 458 19.70 21.44 8.88
CA PRO A 458 19.80 22.89 8.94
C PRO A 458 19.73 23.46 7.52
N VAL A 459 18.92 24.49 7.34
CA VAL A 459 18.89 25.31 6.12
C VAL A 459 18.75 26.77 6.51
N GLN A 460 19.05 27.66 5.57
CA GLN A 460 19.09 29.10 5.79
C GLN A 460 17.71 29.71 6.04
N ASN A 461 16.66 29.20 5.39
CA ASN A 461 15.32 29.78 5.43
C ASN A 461 14.27 28.70 5.70
N ALA A 462 13.36 28.95 6.65
CA ALA A 462 12.26 28.04 7.00
C ALA A 462 11.01 28.83 7.37
N CYS A 463 9.82 28.21 7.26
CA CYS A 463 8.57 28.83 7.69
C CYS A 463 7.74 27.92 8.61
N ILE A 464 6.95 28.52 9.49
CA ILE A 464 6.06 27.82 10.41
C ILE A 464 4.82 27.40 9.64
N LYS A 465 4.49 26.10 9.67
CA LYS A 465 3.24 25.59 9.11
C LYS A 465 2.58 24.60 10.06
N GLN A 466 1.37 24.93 10.48
CA GLN A 466 0.54 24.00 11.24
C GLN A 466 -0.03 22.93 10.31
N MET A 467 0.44 21.68 10.46
CA MET A 467 0.03 20.56 9.61
C MET A 467 -1.33 19.97 10.01
N VAL A 468 -1.69 20.04 11.30
CA VAL A 468 -2.96 19.53 11.85
C VAL A 468 -3.57 20.58 12.77
N ARG A 469 -4.74 21.13 12.39
CA ARG A 469 -5.40 22.26 13.08
C ARG A 469 -5.77 22.05 14.55
N TRP A 470 -5.72 20.81 15.06
CA TRP A 470 -6.22 20.45 16.39
C TRP A 470 -5.22 19.68 17.27
N LYS A 471 -3.97 19.47 16.81
CA LYS A 471 -2.91 18.85 17.61
C LYS A 471 -1.76 19.84 17.75
N VAL A 472 -1.42 20.19 19.00
CA VAL A 472 -0.32 21.13 19.34
C VAL A 472 0.99 20.38 19.66
N TYR A 473 0.97 19.04 19.68
CA TYR A 473 2.08 18.20 20.20
C TYR A 473 3.19 17.86 19.19
N PHE A 474 3.76 18.83 18.48
CA PHE A 474 4.96 18.58 17.67
C PHE A 474 5.99 19.70 17.89
N TYR A 475 6.77 19.57 18.98
CA TYR A 475 7.94 20.39 19.23
C TYR A 475 9.13 19.85 18.42
N CYS A 476 9.79 20.71 17.65
CA CYS A 476 11.08 20.42 17.02
C CYS A 476 11.96 21.64 17.31
N GLU A 477 13.06 21.47 18.05
CA GLU A 477 13.93 22.57 18.47
C GLU A 477 14.61 23.25 17.27
N ILE A 478 14.61 24.58 17.29
CA ILE A 478 15.41 25.41 16.39
C ILE A 478 16.57 25.98 17.20
N ASN A 479 17.80 25.56 16.88
CA ASN A 479 19.01 26.28 17.25
C ASN A 479 19.33 27.29 16.15
N CYS A 480 18.69 28.46 16.21
CA CYS A 480 19.16 29.67 15.52
C CYS A 480 19.70 30.61 16.58
N ILE A 481 20.89 31.17 16.35
CA ILE A 481 21.49 32.23 17.19
C ILE A 481 20.67 33.51 16.97
N LEU A 482 19.52 33.59 17.60
CA LEU A 482 18.76 34.80 17.90
C LEU A 482 17.60 34.38 18.81
N SER A 483 17.71 34.80 20.06
CA SER A 483 16.75 34.58 21.12
C SER A 483 15.36 35.04 20.69
N ILE A 484 14.48 34.10 20.33
CA ILE A 484 13.02 34.09 20.49
C ILE A 484 12.51 32.76 19.91
N TYR A 485 11.95 31.93 20.80
CA TYR A 485 11.49 30.56 20.56
C TYR A 485 10.27 30.47 19.63
N PHE A 486 10.38 29.98 18.38
CA PHE A 486 9.26 29.40 17.60
C PHE A 486 9.72 28.51 16.42
N ILE A 487 8.91 27.51 16.02
CA ILE A 487 9.26 26.29 15.24
C ILE A 487 8.87 26.37 13.74
N CYS A 488 9.79 26.09 12.80
CA CYS A 488 9.61 26.08 11.33
C CYS A 488 10.06 24.74 10.67
N ILE A 489 9.47 24.36 9.52
CA ILE A 489 9.94 23.27 8.64
C ILE A 489 10.59 23.85 7.37
N TYR A 490 11.62 23.15 6.90
CA TYR A 490 12.44 23.48 5.73
C TYR A 490 11.80 23.15 4.38
N THR A 491 12.03 24.04 3.42
CA THR A 491 11.62 23.95 2.01
C THR A 491 12.39 22.83 1.29
N ARG A 492 11.66 21.91 0.64
CA ARG A 492 12.23 20.87 -0.23
C ARG A 492 12.72 21.49 -1.54
N TYR A 493 14.03 21.63 -1.71
CA TYR A 493 14.63 21.63 -3.05
C TYR A 493 15.19 20.25 -3.32
N ARG A 494 14.76 19.66 -4.44
CA ARG A 494 15.44 18.53 -5.08
C ARG A 494 16.15 19.16 -6.27
N GLU A 495 17.47 19.31 -6.19
CA GLU A 495 18.27 19.54 -7.39
C GLU A 495 18.13 18.27 -8.25
N ILE A 496 17.75 18.47 -9.51
CA ILE A 496 17.76 17.46 -10.57
C ILE A 496 19.16 17.43 -11.16
#